data_AF-E0TDY8-F1
#
_entry.id   AF-E0TDY8-F1
#
_cell.length_a   1.000
_cell.length_b   1.000
_cell.length_c   1.000
_cell.angle_alpha   90.00
_cell.angle_beta   90.00
_cell.angle_gamma   90.00
#
_symmetry.space_group_name_H-M   'P 1'
#
loop_
_entity.id
_entity.type
_entity.pdbx_description
1 polymer ?
#
loop_
_entity_poly.entity_id
_entity_poly.type
_entity_poly.pdbx_seq_one_letter_code
_entity_poly.pdbx_strand_id
1 'polypeptide(L)'
;MTFTETFGGFVCEGDAIHCEKDGYHVTARIVRDDCPDAPDERQDGFWPSLYKDAPGFIGPGKNFRQRFDDAQARAEHIMEAWRKDDWFYCGVVLSVSFAKIHLLDHAASLWGVEANYPDTDNSYLTETANELLAEALDAARAEQARLCATLCNQDTATC
;
A
#
# COMPACT_ATOMS: atom_id res chain seq x y z
N MET A 1 0.28 -18.48 -8.54
CA MET A 1 0.53 -17.38 -9.51
C MET A 1 0.30 -16.08 -8.79
N THR A 2 1.25 -15.18 -8.97
CA THR A 2 1.40 -13.83 -8.41
C THR A 2 1.25 -12.81 -9.53
N PHE A 3 1.21 -11.52 -9.22
CA PHE A 3 1.39 -10.47 -10.22
C PHE A 3 2.73 -10.67 -10.95
N THR A 4 2.69 -10.59 -12.29
CA THR A 4 3.89 -10.66 -13.14
C THR A 4 4.40 -9.28 -13.52
N GLU A 5 3.52 -8.29 -13.50
CA GLU A 5 3.84 -6.87 -13.58
C GLU A 5 4.28 -6.37 -12.21
N THR A 6 5.19 -5.41 -12.19
CA THR A 6 5.64 -4.73 -10.98
C THR A 6 5.31 -3.25 -11.07
N PHE A 7 5.08 -2.61 -9.92
CA PHE A 7 5.07 -1.16 -9.88
C PHE A 7 6.43 -0.61 -10.32
N GLY A 8 6.43 0.58 -10.93
CA GLY A 8 7.66 1.25 -11.34
C GLY A 8 8.42 1.84 -10.16
N GLY A 9 9.67 2.23 -10.39
CA GLY A 9 10.50 2.91 -9.38
C GLY A 9 10.00 4.31 -9.00
N PHE A 10 9.00 4.83 -9.71
CA PHE A 10 8.23 6.01 -9.34
C PHE A 10 6.76 5.76 -9.70
N VAL A 11 5.85 5.97 -8.75
CA VAL A 11 4.40 5.75 -8.93
C VAL A 11 3.60 6.98 -8.55
N CYS A 12 2.43 7.10 -9.17
CA CYS A 12 1.42 8.11 -8.88
C CYS A 12 0.13 7.45 -8.37
N GLU A 13 -0.75 8.26 -7.79
CA GLU A 13 -2.11 7.82 -7.50
C GLU A 13 -2.80 7.32 -8.79
N GLY A 14 -3.46 6.17 -8.70
CA GLY A 14 -4.14 5.52 -9.80
C GLY A 14 -3.29 4.58 -10.65
N ASP A 15 -1.96 4.57 -10.46
CA ASP A 15 -1.11 3.55 -11.10
C ASP A 15 -1.54 2.16 -10.67
N ALA A 16 -1.54 1.22 -11.61
CA ALA A 16 -2.08 -0.11 -11.40
C ALA A 16 -1.29 -1.20 -12.11
N ILE A 17 -1.33 -2.39 -11.52
CA ILE A 17 -0.84 -3.64 -12.11
C ILE A 17 -1.95 -4.69 -12.09
N HIS A 18 -1.86 -5.65 -13.00
CA HIS A 18 -2.92 -6.63 -13.21
C HIS A 18 -2.43 -8.07 -13.12
N CYS A 19 -3.33 -8.97 -12.72
CA CYS A 19 -3.12 -10.39 -12.89
C CYS A 19 -4.46 -11.11 -13.14
N GLU A 20 -4.38 -12.28 -13.76
CA GLU A 20 -5.52 -13.16 -13.93
C GLU A 20 -5.27 -14.47 -13.19
N LYS A 21 -6.28 -14.96 -12.47
CA LYS A 21 -6.25 -16.26 -11.81
C LYS A 21 -7.65 -16.86 -11.74
N ASP A 22 -7.79 -18.10 -12.19
CA ASP A 22 -9.04 -18.86 -12.17
C ASP A 22 -10.23 -18.11 -12.83
N GLY A 23 -9.94 -17.28 -13.85
CA GLY A 23 -10.92 -16.45 -14.56
C GLY A 23 -11.29 -15.13 -13.86
N TYR A 24 -10.72 -14.85 -12.67
CA TYR A 24 -10.79 -13.55 -12.04
C TYR A 24 -9.68 -12.64 -12.56
N HIS A 25 -10.04 -11.44 -12.99
CA HIS A 25 -9.08 -10.37 -13.27
C HIS A 25 -8.97 -9.49 -12.04
N VAL A 26 -7.78 -9.45 -11.45
CA VAL A 26 -7.45 -8.66 -10.26
C VAL A 26 -6.64 -7.46 -10.68
N THR A 27 -7.00 -6.28 -10.18
CA THR A 27 -6.26 -5.04 -10.38
C THR A 27 -5.83 -4.51 -9.03
N ALA A 28 -4.51 -4.39 -8.82
CA ALA A 28 -3.95 -3.69 -7.67
C ALA A 28 -3.67 -2.25 -8.08
N ARG A 29 -4.27 -1.28 -7.39
CA ARG A 29 -4.10 0.16 -7.66
C ARG A 29 -3.50 0.88 -6.46
N ILE A 30 -2.71 1.91 -6.74
CA ILE A 30 -2.23 2.86 -5.74
C ILE A 30 -3.33 3.89 -5.47
N VAL A 31 -3.67 4.05 -4.19
CA VAL A 31 -4.66 5.05 -3.73
C VAL A 31 -3.99 5.93 -2.69
N ARG A 32 -4.09 7.25 -2.81
CA ARG A 32 -3.46 8.14 -1.82
C ARG A 32 -4.16 7.99 -0.47
N ASP A 33 -3.36 7.93 0.60
CA ASP A 33 -3.85 7.93 1.98
C ASP A 33 -4.51 9.29 2.28
N ASP A 34 -5.64 9.28 2.98
CA ASP A 34 -6.44 10.47 3.28
C ASP A 34 -6.06 11.14 4.61
N CYS A 35 -5.18 10.51 5.41
CA CYS A 35 -4.70 11.12 6.64
C CYS A 35 -3.59 12.15 6.34
N PRO A 36 -3.76 13.42 6.78
CA PRO A 36 -2.89 14.53 6.42
C PRO A 36 -1.58 14.58 7.22
N ASP A 37 -1.43 13.72 8.23
CA ASP A 37 -0.31 13.74 9.16
C ASP A 37 1.02 13.57 8.43
N ALA A 38 1.97 14.44 8.74
CA ALA A 38 3.33 14.40 8.23
C ALA A 38 4.10 13.19 8.78
N PRO A 39 5.23 12.81 8.15
CA PRO A 39 6.04 11.67 8.60
C PRO A 39 6.49 11.77 10.06
N ASP A 40 6.83 12.97 10.52
CA ASP A 40 7.24 13.23 11.91
C ASP A 40 6.09 13.26 12.91
N GLU A 41 4.84 13.33 12.44
CA GLU A 41 3.63 13.18 13.24
C GLU A 41 3.18 11.71 13.33
N ARG A 42 3.43 10.91 12.28
CA ARG A 42 3.08 9.47 12.23
C ARG A 42 4.13 8.56 12.85
N GLN A 43 5.40 8.94 12.81
CA GLN A 43 6.51 8.09 13.21
C GLN A 43 7.25 8.62 14.45
N ASP A 44 7.03 7.97 15.58
CA ASP A 44 7.82 8.21 16.79
C ASP A 44 9.31 8.02 16.52
N GLY A 45 10.09 9.05 16.83
CA GLY A 45 11.54 9.04 16.64
C GLY A 45 12.01 9.31 15.22
N PHE A 46 11.13 9.80 14.34
CA PHE A 46 11.50 10.31 13.01
C PHE A 46 12.69 11.29 13.10
N TRP A 47 12.59 12.28 14.00
CA TRP A 47 13.68 13.19 14.28
C TRP A 47 14.70 12.56 15.23
N PRO A 48 16.00 12.52 14.88
CA PRO A 48 17.01 11.96 15.73
C PRO A 48 17.20 12.80 17.00
N SER A 49 17.68 12.15 18.05
CA SER A 49 17.89 12.78 19.35
C SER A 49 19.16 12.25 20.03
N LEU A 50 19.79 13.13 20.81
CA LEU A 50 20.90 12.78 21.70
C LEU A 50 20.43 12.44 23.12
N TYR A 51 19.14 12.61 23.41
CA TYR A 51 18.57 12.40 24.73
C TYR A 51 18.06 10.97 24.86
N LYS A 52 18.57 10.24 25.85
CA LYS A 52 18.31 8.80 26.05
C LYS A 52 16.84 8.41 26.19
N ASP A 53 16.01 9.33 26.67
CA ASP A 53 14.59 9.09 26.95
C ASP A 53 13.70 9.63 25.82
N ALA A 54 14.28 10.20 24.76
CA ALA A 54 13.56 10.65 23.59
C ALA A 54 13.37 9.49 22.58
N PRO A 55 12.23 9.38 21.89
CA PRO A 55 11.96 8.31 20.93
C PRO A 55 13.03 8.18 19.82
N GLY A 56 13.57 9.31 19.35
CA GLY A 56 14.60 9.35 18.31
C GLY A 56 16.03 9.12 18.81
N PHE A 57 16.23 8.61 20.03
CA PHE A 57 17.57 8.46 20.59
C PHE A 57 18.46 7.58 19.70
N ILE A 58 19.52 8.18 19.14
CA ILE A 58 20.42 7.50 18.19
C ILE A 58 21.30 6.41 18.83
N GLY A 59 21.11 6.13 20.12
CA GLY A 59 21.89 5.16 20.87
C GLY A 59 23.27 5.67 21.33
N PRO A 60 23.84 5.05 22.37
CA PRO A 60 25.18 5.39 22.86
C PRO A 60 26.26 4.94 21.88
N GLY A 61 27.46 5.52 21.97
CA GLY A 61 28.62 5.05 21.20
C GLY A 61 29.59 6.15 20.80
N LYS A 62 30.72 5.74 20.21
CA LYS A 62 31.70 6.66 19.63
C LYS A 62 31.08 7.44 18.47
N ASN A 63 31.66 8.60 18.17
CA ASN A 63 31.27 9.46 17.04
C ASN A 63 29.78 9.84 17.04
N PHE A 64 29.13 9.92 18.21
CA PHE A 64 27.70 10.19 18.31
C PHE A 64 27.27 11.50 17.63
N ARG A 65 28.14 12.53 17.59
CA ARG A 65 27.87 13.78 16.87
C ARG A 65 27.74 13.54 15.36
N GLN A 66 28.71 12.86 14.75
CA GLN A 66 28.64 12.52 13.34
C GLN A 66 27.42 11.65 13.03
N ARG A 67 27.14 10.62 13.85
CA ARG A 67 25.95 9.77 13.66
C ARG A 67 24.64 10.56 13.78
N PHE A 68 24.61 11.56 14.66
CA PHE A 68 23.48 12.47 14.78
C PHE A 68 23.34 13.34 13.54
N ASP A 69 24.42 13.96 13.08
CA ASP A 69 24.42 14.79 11.88
C ASP A 69 23.99 13.99 10.64
N ASP A 70 24.48 12.76 10.49
CA ASP A 70 24.08 11.84 9.41
C ASP A 70 22.60 11.46 9.51
N ALA A 71 22.09 11.21 10.72
CA ALA A 71 20.68 10.88 10.93
C ALA A 71 19.78 12.11 10.69
N GLN A 72 20.23 13.30 11.08
CA GLN A 72 19.52 14.56 10.89
C GLN A 72 19.40 14.86 9.40
N ALA A 73 20.50 14.73 8.65
CA ALA A 73 20.50 14.93 7.21
C ALA A 73 19.57 13.96 6.47
N ARG A 74 19.51 12.68 6.91
CA ARG A 74 18.55 11.71 6.35
C ARG A 74 17.10 12.11 6.64
N ALA A 75 16.76 12.44 7.88
CA ALA A 75 15.41 12.87 8.25
C ALA A 75 14.99 14.13 7.49
N GLU A 76 15.89 15.09 7.32
CA GLU A 76 15.65 16.29 6.51
C GLU A 76 15.43 15.97 5.03
N HIS A 77 16.21 15.06 4.45
CA HIS A 77 16.01 14.61 3.06
C HIS A 77 14.63 13.97 2.85
N ILE A 78 14.21 13.12 3.79
CA ILE A 78 12.88 12.48 3.76
C ILE A 78 11.77 13.52 3.86
N MET A 79 11.87 14.48 4.79
CA MET A 79 10.88 15.55 4.92
C MET A 79 10.86 16.49 3.72
N GLU A 80 12.00 16.77 3.11
CA GLU A 80 12.07 17.62 1.92
C GLU A 80 11.34 16.96 0.75
N ALA A 81 11.56 15.66 0.51
CA ALA A 81 10.86 14.91 -0.52
C ALA A 81 9.35 14.84 -0.24
N TRP A 82 8.93 14.64 1.02
CA TRP A 82 7.51 14.67 1.41
C TRP A 82 6.86 16.03 1.11
N ARG A 83 7.53 17.13 1.50
CA ARG A 83 7.04 18.50 1.25
C ARG A 83 6.93 18.86 -0.22
N LYS A 84 7.70 18.19 -1.09
CA LYS A 84 7.65 18.34 -2.54
C LYS A 84 6.61 17.44 -3.21
N ASP A 85 5.94 16.59 -2.42
CA ASP A 85 5.04 15.54 -2.92
C ASP A 85 5.75 14.49 -3.78
N ASP A 86 7.07 14.35 -3.62
CA ASP A 86 7.89 13.37 -4.34
C ASP A 86 7.68 11.94 -3.77
N TRP A 87 7.19 11.84 -2.53
CA TRP A 87 6.74 10.60 -1.89
C TRP A 87 5.53 10.85 -1.00
N PHE A 88 4.70 9.82 -0.80
CA PHE A 88 3.44 9.93 -0.05
C PHE A 88 3.04 8.60 0.60
N TYR A 89 2.18 8.66 1.60
CA TYR A 89 1.50 7.46 2.10
C TYR A 89 0.34 7.08 1.18
N CYS A 90 0.19 5.78 0.92
CA CYS A 90 -0.82 5.24 0.04
C CYS A 90 -1.42 3.95 0.60
N GLY A 91 -2.45 3.47 -0.08
CA GLY A 91 -2.96 2.13 0.02
C GLY A 91 -2.76 1.37 -1.29
N VAL A 92 -2.44 0.09 -1.16
CA VAL A 92 -2.52 -0.88 -2.26
C VAL A 92 -3.89 -1.53 -2.18
N VAL A 93 -4.76 -1.22 -3.13
CA VAL A 93 -6.17 -1.67 -3.14
C VAL A 93 -6.38 -2.65 -4.28
N LEU A 94 -6.85 -3.85 -3.97
CA LEU A 94 -7.20 -4.87 -4.96
C LEU A 94 -8.70 -4.80 -5.26
N SER A 95 -9.01 -4.59 -6.53
CA SER A 95 -10.34 -4.80 -7.10
C SER A 95 -10.38 -6.10 -7.91
N VAL A 96 -11.55 -6.72 -8.02
CA VAL A 96 -11.72 -7.99 -8.73
C VAL A 96 -12.90 -7.93 -9.67
N SER A 97 -12.70 -8.41 -10.89
CA SER A 97 -13.75 -8.63 -11.88
C SER A 97 -13.74 -10.06 -12.38
N PHE A 98 -14.89 -10.55 -12.85
CA PHE A 98 -15.05 -11.88 -13.42
C PHE A 98 -15.92 -11.78 -14.67
N ALA A 99 -15.48 -12.33 -15.80
CA ALA A 99 -16.20 -12.27 -17.08
C ALA A 99 -16.66 -10.84 -17.46
N LYS A 100 -15.80 -9.84 -17.24
CA LYS A 100 -16.05 -8.39 -17.44
C LYS A 100 -17.10 -7.77 -16.48
N ILE A 101 -17.61 -8.53 -15.53
CA ILE A 101 -18.45 -8.01 -14.45
C ILE A 101 -17.53 -7.61 -13.31
N HIS A 102 -17.58 -6.34 -12.92
CA HIS A 102 -16.90 -5.86 -11.74
C HIS A 102 -17.60 -6.43 -10.49
N LEU A 103 -16.88 -7.23 -9.69
CA LEU A 103 -17.43 -7.87 -8.49
C LEU A 103 -17.23 -6.99 -7.27
N LEU A 104 -15.98 -6.54 -7.04
CA LEU A 104 -15.58 -5.81 -5.83
C LEU A 104 -14.55 -4.74 -6.18
N ASP A 105 -14.78 -3.51 -5.73
CA ASP A 105 -13.84 -2.39 -5.89
C ASP A 105 -12.73 -2.39 -4.81
N HIS A 106 -13.06 -2.95 -3.65
CA HIS A 106 -12.19 -3.10 -2.50
C HIS A 106 -12.29 -4.53 -1.96
N ALA A 107 -11.70 -5.49 -2.67
CA ALA A 107 -11.70 -6.90 -2.28
C ALA A 107 -10.70 -7.18 -1.16
N ALA A 108 -9.54 -6.52 -1.17
CA ALA A 108 -8.55 -6.50 -0.10
C ALA A 108 -7.71 -5.21 -0.22
N SER A 109 -7.20 -4.69 0.88
CA SER A 109 -6.32 -3.51 0.84
C SER A 109 -5.42 -3.40 2.07
N LEU A 110 -4.21 -2.88 1.87
CA LEU A 110 -3.33 -2.41 2.94
C LEU A 110 -3.10 -0.91 2.77
N TRP A 111 -3.14 -0.16 3.87
CA TRP A 111 -3.02 1.31 3.92
C TRP A 111 -1.87 1.75 4.81
N GLY A 112 -1.44 3.00 4.68
CA GLY A 112 -0.32 3.56 5.41
C GLY A 112 1.02 3.01 4.95
N VAL A 113 1.09 2.48 3.73
CA VAL A 113 2.35 2.10 3.08
C VAL A 113 2.93 3.31 2.37
N GLU A 114 4.24 3.41 2.28
CA GLU A 114 4.89 4.51 1.59
C GLU A 114 4.81 4.29 0.07
N ALA A 115 4.92 5.34 -0.72
CA ALA A 115 5.16 5.28 -2.16
C ALA A 115 6.23 6.30 -2.53
N ASN A 116 7.22 5.87 -3.31
CA ASN A 116 8.40 6.63 -3.72
C ASN A 116 9.29 7.07 -2.55
N TYR A 117 9.29 6.31 -1.44
CA TYR A 117 10.10 6.65 -0.28
C TYR A 117 11.57 6.83 -0.69
N PRO A 118 12.27 7.88 -0.23
CA PRO A 118 13.63 8.16 -0.69
C PRO A 118 14.57 6.95 -0.56
N ASP A 119 15.44 6.78 -1.56
CA ASP A 119 16.40 5.68 -1.66
C ASP A 119 15.78 4.26 -1.77
N THR A 120 14.49 4.15 -2.09
CA THR A 120 13.80 2.87 -2.37
C THR A 120 13.37 2.74 -3.83
N ASP A 121 12.93 1.55 -4.24
CA ASP A 121 12.52 1.22 -5.62
C ASP A 121 11.04 0.82 -5.76
N ASN A 122 10.23 1.01 -4.70
CA ASN A 122 8.83 0.60 -4.60
C ASN A 122 8.55 -0.91 -4.76
N SER A 123 9.56 -1.78 -4.74
CA SER A 123 9.36 -3.23 -4.93
C SER A 123 8.35 -3.85 -3.95
N TYR A 124 8.32 -3.37 -2.71
CA TYR A 124 7.37 -3.82 -1.67
C TYR A 124 5.91 -3.51 -1.99
N LEU A 125 5.59 -2.56 -2.88
CA LEU A 125 4.20 -2.33 -3.30
C LEU A 125 3.64 -3.54 -4.06
N THR A 126 4.48 -4.17 -4.89
CA THR A 126 4.12 -5.41 -5.59
C THR A 126 4.12 -6.60 -4.64
N GLU A 127 5.01 -6.64 -3.64
CA GLU A 127 4.96 -7.67 -2.59
C GLU A 127 3.65 -7.59 -1.81
N THR A 128 3.26 -6.38 -1.39
CA THR A 128 1.97 -6.10 -0.71
C THR A 128 0.79 -6.57 -1.57
N ALA A 129 0.77 -6.24 -2.87
CA ALA A 129 -0.29 -6.71 -3.76
C ALA A 129 -0.37 -8.24 -3.84
N ASN A 130 0.77 -8.93 -3.82
CA ASN A 130 0.84 -10.38 -3.83
C ASN A 130 0.38 -11.02 -2.51
N GLU A 131 0.69 -10.40 -1.37
CA GLU A 131 0.21 -10.84 -0.06
C GLU A 131 -1.31 -10.74 0.05
N LEU A 132 -1.90 -9.67 -0.49
CA LEU A 132 -3.35 -9.44 -0.48
C LEU A 132 -4.12 -10.31 -1.50
N LEU A 133 -3.45 -10.93 -2.46
CA LEU A 133 -4.10 -11.62 -3.58
C LEU A 133 -4.98 -12.79 -3.14
N ALA A 134 -4.55 -13.56 -2.14
CA ALA A 134 -5.34 -14.69 -1.66
C ALA A 134 -6.66 -14.23 -1.04
N GLU A 135 -6.60 -13.20 -0.19
CA GLU A 135 -7.76 -12.59 0.47
C GLU A 135 -8.74 -11.99 -0.56
N ALA A 136 -8.23 -11.24 -1.54
CA ALA A 136 -9.05 -10.64 -2.60
C ALA A 136 -9.83 -11.71 -3.40
N LEU A 137 -9.20 -12.86 -3.66
CA LEU A 137 -9.84 -13.96 -4.38
C LEU A 137 -10.87 -14.71 -3.53
N ASP A 138 -10.63 -14.85 -2.22
CA ASP A 138 -11.63 -15.42 -1.30
C ASP A 138 -12.87 -14.52 -1.22
N ALA A 139 -12.68 -13.20 -1.10
CA ALA A 139 -13.76 -12.23 -1.13
C ALA A 139 -14.55 -12.29 -2.45
N ALA A 140 -13.85 -12.36 -3.59
CA ALA A 140 -14.48 -12.46 -4.91
C ALA A 140 -15.30 -13.75 -5.09
N ARG A 141 -14.79 -14.89 -4.62
CA ARG A 141 -15.53 -16.16 -4.63
C ARG A 141 -16.81 -16.09 -3.81
N ALA A 142 -16.74 -15.50 -2.61
CA ALA A 142 -17.89 -15.33 -1.74
C ALA A 142 -18.95 -14.42 -2.39
N GLU A 143 -18.53 -13.29 -2.98
CA GLU A 143 -19.45 -12.36 -3.64
C GLU A 143 -20.09 -12.97 -4.89
N GLN A 144 -19.33 -13.71 -5.69
CA GLN A 144 -19.88 -14.42 -6.83
C GLN A 144 -20.94 -15.44 -6.40
N ALA A 145 -20.66 -16.23 -5.36
CA ALA A 145 -21.63 -17.21 -4.84
C ALA A 145 -22.93 -16.52 -4.37
N ARG A 146 -22.81 -15.36 -3.70
CA ARG A 146 -23.95 -14.54 -3.26
C ARG A 146 -24.78 -14.03 -4.44
N LEU A 147 -24.14 -13.52 -5.48
CA LEU A 147 -24.81 -13.01 -6.69
C LEU A 147 -25.53 -14.15 -7.44
N CYS A 148 -24.88 -15.29 -7.62
CA CYS A 148 -25.49 -16.48 -8.23
C CYS A 148 -26.74 -16.93 -7.45
N ALA A 149 -26.65 -17.05 -6.12
CA ALA A 149 -27.79 -17.43 -5.29
C ALA A 149 -28.94 -16.41 -5.39
N THR A 150 -28.63 -15.12 -5.41
CA THR A 150 -29.63 -14.05 -5.54
C THR A 150 -30.38 -14.16 -6.87
N LEU A 151 -29.67 -14.32 -7.99
CA LEU A 151 -30.27 -14.39 -9.32
C LEU A 151 -31.11 -15.67 -9.50
N CYS A 152 -30.58 -16.83 -9.11
CA CYS A 152 -31.32 -18.09 -9.17
C CYS A 152 -32.60 -18.08 -8.31
N ASN A 153 -32.58 -17.39 -7.16
CA ASN A 153 -33.77 -17.25 -6.30
C ASN A 153 -34.79 -16.25 -6.87
N GLN A 154 -34.37 -15.24 -7.64
CA GLN A 154 -35.31 -14.34 -8.33
C GLN A 154 -36.01 -15.04 -9.51
N ASP A 155 -35.31 -15.91 -10.22
CA ASP A 155 -35.90 -16.70 -11.32
C ASP A 155 -37.00 -17.67 -10.82
N THR A 156 -36.92 -18.13 -9.57
CA THR A 156 -37.94 -19.01 -8.97
C THR A 156 -39.14 -18.26 -8.38
N ALA A 157 -39.03 -16.96 -8.08
CA ALA A 157 -40.12 -16.15 -7.55
C ALA A 157 -41.04 -15.54 -8.63
N THR A 158 -40.68 -15.70 -9.91
CA THR A 158 -41.39 -15.10 -11.05
C THR A 158 -42.18 -16.13 -11.90
N CYS A 159 -42.35 -17.36 -11.40
CA CYS A 159 -43.15 -18.41 -12.02
C CYS A 159 -44.47 -18.68 -11.26
#